data_AF-A0A7K0V6V9-F1
#
_entry.id   AF-A0A7K0V6V9-F1
#
_cell.length_a   1.000
_cell.length_b   1.000
_cell.length_c   1.000
_cell.angle_alpha   90.00
_cell.angle_beta   90.00
_cell.angle_gamma   90.00
#
_symmetry.space_group_name_H-M   'P 1'
#
loop_
_entity.id
_entity.type
_entity.pdbx_description
1 polymer ?
#
loop_
_entity_poly.entity_id
_entity_poly.type
_entity_poly.pdbx_seq_one_letter_code
_entity_poly.pdbx_strand_id
1 'polypeptide(L)'
;GIWVWQSSGSQYGTEYFAAYLVEKSLSIDNLFVFIIILAQFKVPSMFHQRVLMFGVLLALVLRGIFIAVGAAALAAFSFTFVIFGAILIWTGVGLFKHWDEDPSPEDNALVKAIRKRIAMTDNFDGSKTFTKVDGKRVATPMFLVMIAIASTDLLFALDSIPATFGVTQEPFLVFAANAFALLGLRALYFLLKGFLAKLIYLSLGLSVILMFIGLKLIMTYLHEVWYEVPKISIVASLSIIGLILVVSTVASLMKSKRDPSAVAHAGRITGSKEEE
;
A
#
# COMPACT_ATOMS: atom_id res chain seq x y z
N GLY A 1 -4.32 10.29 -17.63
CA GLY A 1 -5.78 10.17 -17.75
C GLY A 1 -6.24 10.64 -19.11
N ILE A 2 -6.79 11.85 -19.18
CA ILE A 2 -7.33 12.43 -20.43
C ILE A 2 -6.26 12.50 -21.54
N TRP A 3 -5.03 12.90 -21.20
CA TRP A 3 -3.92 12.91 -22.16
C TRP A 3 -3.66 11.52 -22.76
N VAL A 4 -3.55 10.48 -21.94
CA VAL A 4 -3.37 9.08 -22.40
C VAL A 4 -4.55 8.62 -23.27
N TRP A 5 -5.77 8.98 -22.89
CA TRP A 5 -6.96 8.65 -23.68
C TRP A 5 -6.89 9.29 -25.08
N GLN A 6 -6.49 10.56 -25.16
CA GLN A 6 -6.39 11.28 -26.42
C GLN A 6 -5.18 10.85 -27.26
N SER A 7 -4.03 10.55 -26.64
CA SER A 7 -2.79 10.21 -27.34
C SER A 7 -2.67 8.75 -27.72
N SER A 8 -3.21 7.85 -26.88
CA SER A 8 -2.98 6.40 -26.97
C SER A 8 -4.29 5.61 -27.13
N GLY A 9 -5.44 6.28 -27.06
CA GLY A 9 -6.75 5.67 -27.30
C GLY A 9 -7.50 5.29 -26.02
N SER A 10 -8.77 4.92 -26.18
CA SER A 10 -9.70 4.66 -25.07
C SER A 10 -9.31 3.46 -24.22
N GLN A 11 -8.64 2.45 -24.80
CA GLN A 11 -8.16 1.27 -24.08
C GLN A 11 -7.14 1.66 -23.01
N TYR A 12 -6.00 2.22 -23.42
CA TYR A 12 -4.94 2.64 -22.49
C TYR A 12 -5.40 3.77 -21.55
N GLY A 13 -6.31 4.63 -22.01
CA GLY A 13 -6.97 5.61 -21.15
C GLY A 13 -7.74 4.94 -20.00
N THR A 14 -8.56 3.94 -20.32
CA THR A 14 -9.34 3.17 -19.33
C THR A 14 -8.44 2.38 -18.39
N GLU A 15 -7.41 1.72 -18.93
CA GLU A 15 -6.39 1.00 -18.14
C GLU A 15 -5.66 1.93 -17.16
N TYR A 16 -5.25 3.12 -17.61
CA TYR A 16 -4.63 4.11 -16.74
C TYR A 16 -5.58 4.55 -15.62
N PHE A 17 -6.83 4.87 -15.95
CA PHE A 17 -7.80 5.30 -14.94
C PHE A 17 -8.09 4.17 -13.94
N ALA A 18 -8.16 2.94 -14.41
CA ALA A 18 -8.36 1.77 -13.59
C ALA A 18 -7.18 1.54 -12.64
N ALA A 19 -5.96 1.51 -13.18
CA ALA A 19 -4.72 1.42 -12.40
C ALA A 19 -4.64 2.56 -11.38
N TYR A 20 -4.95 3.78 -11.80
CA TYR A 20 -4.95 4.96 -10.94
C TYR A 20 -5.96 4.84 -9.79
N LEU A 21 -7.19 4.36 -10.05
CA LEU A 21 -8.20 4.19 -9.00
C LEU A 21 -7.81 3.10 -7.99
N VAL A 22 -7.25 1.98 -8.47
CA VAL A 22 -6.73 0.91 -7.60
C VAL A 22 -5.61 1.44 -6.72
N GLU A 23 -4.59 2.06 -7.32
CA GLU A 23 -3.47 2.67 -6.60
C GLU A 23 -3.93 3.77 -5.66
N LYS A 24 -4.91 4.58 -6.06
CA LYS A 24 -5.43 5.65 -5.20
C LYS A 24 -6.12 5.10 -3.97
N SER A 25 -6.89 4.03 -4.13
CA SER A 25 -7.61 3.39 -3.03
C SER A 25 -6.64 2.71 -2.06
N LEU A 26 -5.64 2.00 -2.57
CA LEU A 26 -4.59 1.37 -1.77
C LEU A 26 -3.69 2.43 -1.09
N SER A 27 -3.43 3.56 -1.73
CA SER A 27 -2.61 4.64 -1.13
C SER A 27 -3.23 5.26 0.13
N ILE A 28 -4.56 5.16 0.30
CA ILE A 28 -5.25 5.60 1.53
C ILE A 28 -4.90 4.67 2.70
N ASP A 29 -4.79 3.37 2.45
CA ASP A 29 -4.37 2.38 3.44
C ASP A 29 -2.91 2.57 3.85
N ASN A 30 -2.04 2.79 2.86
CA ASN A 30 -0.62 3.07 3.10
C ASN A 30 -0.45 4.31 4.00
N LEU A 31 -1.29 5.33 3.79
CA LEU A 31 -1.32 6.52 4.62
C LEU A 31 -1.75 6.23 6.06
N PHE A 32 -2.69 5.31 6.25
CA PHE A 32 -3.15 4.88 7.57
C PHE A 32 -1.99 4.28 8.38
N VAL A 33 -1.24 3.38 7.75
CA VAL A 33 -0.07 2.78 8.41
C VAL A 33 1.04 3.79 8.65
N PHE A 34 1.25 4.76 7.75
CA PHE A 34 2.19 5.85 8.02
C PHE A 34 1.77 6.68 9.25
N ILE A 35 0.46 6.96 9.42
CA ILE A 35 -0.05 7.68 10.59
C ILE A 35 0.22 6.87 11.88
N ILE A 36 -0.03 5.57 11.88
CA ILE A 36 0.22 4.70 13.04
C ILE A 36 1.70 4.68 13.38
N ILE A 37 2.58 4.49 12.39
CA ILE A 37 4.03 4.50 12.59
C ILE A 37 4.48 5.83 13.22
N LEU A 38 4.02 6.96 12.67
CA LEU A 38 4.35 8.29 13.21
C LEU A 38 3.84 8.47 14.66
N ALA A 39 2.63 7.98 14.95
CA ALA A 39 2.04 8.05 16.28
C ALA A 39 2.80 7.18 17.29
N GLN A 40 3.18 5.96 16.91
CA GLN A 40 3.86 5.02 17.80
C GLN A 40 5.28 5.45 18.13
N PHE A 41 6.01 5.99 17.16
CA PHE A 41 7.31 6.63 17.40
C PHE A 41 7.20 8.00 18.06
N LYS A 42 5.98 8.48 18.36
CA LYS A 42 5.69 9.79 18.96
C LYS A 42 6.37 10.93 18.22
N VAL A 43 6.37 10.86 16.89
CA VAL A 43 7.01 11.88 16.06
C VAL A 43 6.30 13.22 16.27
N PRO A 44 7.02 14.32 16.54
CA PRO A 44 6.39 15.63 16.63
C PRO A 44 5.69 16.02 15.33
N SER A 45 4.49 16.59 15.43
CA SER A 45 3.63 16.93 14.28
C SER A 45 4.31 17.85 13.24
N MET A 46 5.24 18.71 13.68
CA MET A 46 6.05 19.56 12.82
C MET A 46 6.94 18.80 11.82
N PHE A 47 7.28 17.54 12.12
CA PHE A 47 8.15 16.71 11.27
C PHE A 47 7.40 15.72 10.38
N HIS A 48 6.10 15.50 10.61
CA HIS A 48 5.29 14.56 9.81
C HIS A 48 5.40 14.82 8.32
N GLN A 49 5.29 16.08 7.88
CA GLN A 49 5.35 16.43 6.45
C GLN A 49 6.71 16.09 5.81
N ARG A 50 7.81 16.29 6.55
CA ARG A 50 9.16 15.97 6.04
C ARG A 50 9.35 14.47 5.90
N VAL A 51 8.90 13.72 6.91
CA VAL A 51 8.95 12.26 6.90
C VAL A 51 8.13 11.71 5.74
N LEU A 52 6.90 12.21 5.55
CA LEU A 52 6.02 11.79 4.46
C LEU A 52 6.62 12.09 3.08
N MET A 53 7.22 13.28 2.87
CA MET A 53 7.87 13.60 1.59
C MET A 53 9.03 12.66 1.29
N PHE A 54 9.88 12.38 2.28
CA PHE A 54 10.98 11.43 2.10
C PHE A 54 10.45 10.03 1.81
N GLY A 55 9.43 9.60 2.56
CA GLY A 55 8.74 8.33 2.33
C GLY A 55 8.23 8.20 0.91
N VAL A 56 7.50 9.21 0.40
CA VAL A 56 6.98 9.21 -0.98
C VAL A 56 8.09 9.17 -2.03
N LEU A 57 9.17 9.93 -1.84
CA LEU A 57 10.27 9.95 -2.81
C LEU A 57 10.98 8.59 -2.86
N LEU A 58 11.26 8.00 -1.70
CA LEU A 58 11.88 6.68 -1.62
C LEU A 58 10.94 5.59 -2.13
N ALA A 59 9.65 5.67 -1.80
CA ALA A 59 8.60 4.78 -2.30
C ALA A 59 8.55 4.79 -3.83
N LEU A 60 8.57 5.96 -4.46
CA LEU A 60 8.53 6.07 -5.92
C LEU A 60 9.74 5.37 -6.59
N VAL A 61 10.93 5.48 -5.98
CA VAL A 61 12.14 4.80 -6.46
C VAL A 61 12.01 3.29 -6.30
N LEU A 62 11.64 2.81 -5.10
CA LEU A 62 11.49 1.38 -4.81
C LEU A 62 10.40 0.74 -5.68
N ARG A 63 9.26 1.43 -5.84
CA ARG A 63 8.18 1.00 -6.74
C ARG A 63 8.62 0.98 -8.19
N GLY A 64 9.39 1.96 -8.64
CA GLY A 64 10.00 1.93 -9.98
C GLY A 64 10.85 0.67 -10.21
N ILE A 65 11.66 0.29 -9.21
CA ILE A 65 12.45 -0.95 -9.25
C ILE A 65 11.53 -2.18 -9.28
N PHE A 66 10.54 -2.25 -8.41
CA PHE A 66 9.61 -3.39 -8.35
C PHE A 66 8.78 -3.54 -9.62
N ILE A 67 8.34 -2.44 -10.22
CA ILE A 67 7.61 -2.43 -11.49
C ILE A 67 8.51 -2.93 -12.61
N ALA A 68 9.77 -2.47 -12.67
CA ALA A 68 10.72 -2.94 -13.67
C ALA A 68 11.00 -4.45 -13.53
N VAL A 69 11.22 -4.93 -12.30
CA VAL A 69 11.42 -6.35 -12.00
C VAL A 69 10.16 -7.17 -12.34
N GLY A 70 8.98 -6.71 -11.93
CA GLY A 70 7.71 -7.37 -12.20
C GLY A 70 7.38 -7.44 -13.69
N ALA A 71 7.62 -6.34 -14.42
CA ALA A 71 7.46 -6.29 -15.87
C ALA A 71 8.41 -7.28 -16.57
N ALA A 72 9.68 -7.33 -16.17
CA ALA A 72 10.64 -8.29 -16.70
C ALA A 72 10.23 -9.74 -16.39
N ALA A 73 9.71 -10.00 -15.18
CA ALA A 73 9.23 -11.33 -14.79
C ALA A 73 8.00 -11.76 -15.61
N LEU A 74 7.04 -10.85 -15.83
CA LEU A 74 5.85 -11.11 -16.66
C LEU A 74 6.22 -11.37 -18.12
N ALA A 75 7.17 -10.61 -18.67
CA ALA A 75 7.65 -10.80 -20.04
C ALA A 75 8.39 -12.14 -20.22
N ALA A 76 9.06 -12.62 -19.17
CA ALA A 76 9.84 -13.87 -19.22
C ALA A 76 9.00 -15.12 -18.92
N PHE A 77 8.02 -15.03 -18.01
CA PHE A 77 7.23 -16.17 -17.54
C PHE A 77 5.77 -15.81 -17.30
N SER A 78 4.85 -16.37 -18.10
CA SER A 78 3.40 -16.23 -17.89
C SER A 78 2.93 -16.78 -16.55
N PHE A 79 3.64 -17.78 -16.00
CA PHE A 79 3.38 -18.31 -14.66
C PHE A 79 3.53 -17.25 -13.55
N THR A 80 4.20 -16.13 -13.81
CA THR A 80 4.28 -14.98 -12.89
C THR A 80 2.89 -14.47 -12.48
N PHE A 81 1.88 -14.57 -13.35
CA PHE A 81 0.50 -14.23 -12.98
C PHE A 81 -0.04 -15.11 -11.85
N VAL A 82 0.29 -16.40 -11.81
CA VAL A 82 -0.11 -17.30 -10.73
C VAL A 82 0.60 -16.94 -9.43
N ILE A 83 1.90 -16.64 -9.51
CA ILE A 83 2.69 -16.23 -8.34
C ILE A 83 2.11 -14.95 -7.73
N PHE A 84 1.89 -13.94 -8.56
CA PHE A 84 1.28 -12.68 -8.17
C PHE A 84 -0.13 -12.88 -7.62
N GLY A 85 -0.94 -13.72 -8.27
CA GLY A 85 -2.28 -14.04 -7.79
C GLY A 85 -2.29 -14.74 -6.44
N ALA A 86 -1.39 -15.69 -6.23
CA ALA A 86 -1.24 -16.40 -4.95
C ALA A 86 -0.78 -15.46 -3.84
N ILE A 87 0.17 -14.56 -4.10
CA ILE A 87 0.61 -13.53 -3.14
C ILE A 87 -0.56 -12.64 -2.76
N LEU A 88 -1.35 -12.15 -3.72
CA LEU A 88 -2.52 -11.30 -3.48
C LEU A 88 -3.62 -11.98 -2.66
N ILE A 89 -3.89 -13.26 -2.93
CA ILE A 89 -4.87 -14.02 -2.15
C ILE A 89 -4.34 -14.21 -0.72
N TRP A 90 -3.05 -14.54 -0.58
CA TRP A 90 -2.44 -14.71 0.74
C TRP A 90 -2.46 -13.41 1.55
N THR A 91 -2.09 -12.27 0.95
CA THR A 91 -2.16 -10.97 1.63
C THR A 91 -3.59 -10.57 1.94
N GLY A 92 -4.54 -10.79 1.02
CA GLY A 92 -5.95 -10.54 1.24
C GLY A 92 -6.54 -11.38 2.38
N VAL A 93 -6.22 -12.67 2.47
CA VAL A 93 -6.63 -13.52 3.60
C VAL A 93 -6.00 -13.06 4.91
N GLY A 94 -4.72 -12.69 4.90
CA GLY A 94 -4.02 -12.16 6.06
C GLY A 94 -4.68 -10.88 6.58
N LEU A 95 -4.93 -9.93 5.69
CA LEU A 95 -5.58 -8.65 5.98
C LEU A 95 -7.03 -8.84 6.43
N PHE A 96 -7.77 -9.79 5.84
CA PHE A 96 -9.13 -10.12 6.28
C PHE A 96 -9.17 -10.67 7.71
N LYS A 97 -8.16 -11.44 8.12
CA LYS A 97 -8.11 -12.02 9.47
C LYS A 97 -7.77 -11.02 10.56
N HIS A 98 -6.89 -10.06 10.27
CA HIS A 98 -6.41 -9.08 11.25
C HIS A 98 -6.76 -7.66 10.80
N TRP A 99 -7.96 -7.45 10.26
CA TRP A 99 -8.38 -6.17 9.67
C TRP A 99 -8.61 -5.08 10.72
N ASP A 100 -8.88 -5.48 11.97
CA ASP A 100 -9.14 -4.65 13.13
C ASP A 100 -7.91 -4.49 14.05
N GLU A 101 -6.74 -4.87 13.56
CA GLU A 101 -5.50 -4.80 14.31
C GLU A 101 -4.49 -3.85 13.66
N ASP A 102 -3.92 -2.95 14.45
CA ASP A 102 -2.92 -2.00 13.96
C ASP A 102 -1.51 -2.64 13.89
N PRO A 103 -0.75 -2.42 12.81
CA PRO A 103 0.61 -2.91 12.68
C PRO A 103 1.57 -2.16 13.62
N SER A 104 2.44 -2.89 14.31
CA SER A 104 3.47 -2.32 15.18
C SER A 104 4.86 -2.34 14.49
N PRO A 105 5.68 -1.27 14.57
CA PRO A 105 7.09 -1.27 14.21
C PRO A 105 7.91 -2.34 14.92
N GLU A 106 7.48 -2.81 16.09
CA GLU A 106 8.11 -3.93 16.78
C GLU A 106 7.86 -5.26 16.08
N ASP A 107 6.80 -5.37 15.26
CA ASP A 107 6.57 -6.54 14.42
C ASP A 107 7.54 -6.58 13.23
N ASN A 108 8.13 -5.42 12.86
CA ASN A 108 9.02 -5.33 11.72
C ASN A 108 10.44 -5.83 12.08
N ALA A 109 10.75 -7.04 11.63
CA ALA A 109 12.05 -7.68 11.84
C ALA A 109 13.24 -6.80 11.41
N LEU A 110 13.07 -5.97 10.36
CA LEU A 110 14.12 -5.07 9.90
C LEU A 110 14.41 -3.97 10.94
N VAL A 111 13.37 -3.39 11.54
CA VAL A 111 13.49 -2.36 12.59
C VAL A 111 14.18 -2.95 13.82
N LYS A 112 13.77 -4.16 14.24
CA LYS A 112 14.41 -4.90 15.35
C LYS A 112 15.89 -5.18 15.08
N ALA A 113 16.24 -5.67 13.89
CA ALA A 113 17.61 -5.98 13.51
C ALA A 113 18.50 -4.72 13.53
N ILE A 114 17.98 -3.59 13.06
CA ILE A 114 18.72 -2.34 12.98
C ILE A 114 18.90 -1.71 14.36
N ARG A 115 17.85 -1.74 15.21
CA ARG A 115 17.95 -1.30 16.61
C ARG A 115 19.01 -2.07 17.39
N LYS A 116 19.17 -3.37 17.11
CA LYS A 116 20.20 -4.21 17.74
C LYS A 116 21.62 -3.94 17.24
N ARG A 117 21.77 -3.47 16.00
CA ARG A 117 23.09 -3.34 15.32
C ARG A 117 23.66 -1.93 15.32
N ILE A 118 22.82 -0.90 15.46
CA ILE A 118 23.23 0.51 15.35
C ILE A 118 23.11 1.20 16.71
N ALA A 119 24.17 1.91 17.12
CA ALA A 119 24.13 2.77 18.31
C ALA A 119 23.10 3.90 18.14
N MET A 120 22.13 3.96 19.03
CA MET A 120 20.98 4.86 18.97
C MET A 120 20.83 5.69 20.23
N THR A 121 20.27 6.89 20.06
CA THR A 121 19.75 7.72 21.15
C THR A 121 18.23 7.63 21.21
N ASP A 122 17.65 7.74 22.40
CA ASP A 122 16.20 7.77 22.60
C ASP A 122 15.58 9.15 22.32
N ASN A 123 16.40 10.19 22.18
CA ASN A 123 15.94 11.56 22.00
C ASN A 123 15.94 11.98 20.53
N PHE A 124 14.88 12.70 20.13
CA PHE A 124 14.84 13.37 18.84
C PHE A 124 15.79 14.58 18.82
N ASP A 125 16.61 14.70 17.77
CA ASP A 125 17.38 15.91 17.44
C ASP A 125 16.77 16.56 16.18
N GLY A 126 15.61 17.17 16.38
CA GLY A 126 14.81 17.75 15.31
C GLY A 126 14.45 16.73 14.23
N SER A 127 14.72 17.07 12.96
CA SER A 127 14.51 16.16 11.81
C SER A 127 15.77 15.43 11.37
N LYS A 128 16.87 15.48 12.13
CA LYS A 128 18.10 14.79 11.75
C LYS A 128 17.93 13.30 11.95
N THR A 129 18.44 12.49 11.02
CA THR A 129 18.45 11.03 11.15
C THR A 129 19.63 10.53 11.98
N PHE A 130 20.77 11.24 11.93
CA PHE A 130 21.94 10.97 12.76
C PHE A 130 22.33 12.22 13.54
N THR A 131 22.77 12.02 14.77
CA THR A 131 23.32 13.08 15.62
C THR A 131 24.65 12.64 16.22
N LYS A 132 25.31 13.54 16.95
CA LYS A 132 26.58 13.28 17.62
C LYS A 132 26.36 13.37 19.13
N VAL A 133 26.52 12.25 19.82
CA VAL A 133 26.46 12.14 21.28
C VAL A 133 27.83 11.67 21.75
N ASP A 134 28.44 12.39 22.70
CA ASP A 134 29.77 12.09 23.24
C ASP A 134 30.84 11.85 22.18
N GLY A 135 30.86 12.69 21.14
CA GLY A 135 31.85 12.59 20.07
C GLY A 135 31.56 11.51 19.01
N LYS A 136 30.59 10.61 19.23
CA LYS A 136 30.25 9.50 18.34
C LYS A 136 28.97 9.78 17.55
N ARG A 137 28.96 9.39 16.27
CA ARG A 137 27.77 9.51 15.42
C ARG A 137 26.79 8.38 15.77
N VAL A 138 25.62 8.75 16.26
CA VAL A 138 24.56 7.83 16.67
C VAL A 138 23.30 8.09 15.85
N ALA A 139 22.52 7.05 15.60
CA ALA A 139 21.24 7.19 14.93
C ALA A 139 20.17 7.73 15.91
N THR A 140 19.27 8.55 15.40
CA THR A 140 18.13 9.10 16.16
C THR A 140 16.88 8.26 15.91
N PRO A 141 15.80 8.44 16.69
CA PRO A 141 14.51 7.80 16.42
C PRO A 141 13.96 8.13 15.02
N MET A 142 14.28 9.30 14.45
CA MET A 142 13.90 9.64 13.07
C MET A 142 14.45 8.65 12.04
N PHE A 143 15.64 8.10 12.25
CA PHE A 143 16.20 7.10 11.33
C PHE A 143 15.36 5.82 11.33
N LEU A 144 14.93 5.35 12.50
CA LEU A 144 14.02 4.20 12.60
C LEU A 144 12.67 4.48 11.94
N VAL A 145 12.12 5.68 12.12
CA VAL A 145 10.87 6.09 11.47
C VAL A 145 10.99 6.03 9.95
N MET A 146 12.08 6.58 9.38
CA MET A 146 12.31 6.55 7.93
C MET A 146 12.43 5.12 7.40
N ILE A 147 13.11 4.25 8.14
CA ILE A 147 13.25 2.84 7.78
C ILE A 147 11.93 2.10 7.89
N ALA A 148 11.17 2.31 8.96
CA ALA A 148 9.87 1.68 9.15
C ALA A 148 8.94 2.04 7.99
N ILE A 149 8.84 3.33 7.65
CA ILE A 149 8.05 3.79 6.51
C ILE A 149 8.53 3.19 5.19
N ALA A 150 9.84 3.19 4.93
CA ALA A 150 10.39 2.61 3.70
C ALA A 150 10.12 1.11 3.58
N SER A 151 10.26 0.38 4.69
CA SER A 151 10.04 -1.06 4.73
C SER A 151 8.57 -1.41 4.59
N THR A 152 7.70 -0.64 5.22
CA THR A 152 6.26 -0.82 5.12
C THR A 152 5.75 -0.47 3.73
N ASP A 153 6.26 0.58 3.09
CA ASP A 153 5.94 0.85 1.68
C ASP A 153 6.39 -0.29 0.75
N LEU A 154 7.56 -0.88 1.00
CA LEU A 154 8.03 -2.06 0.26
C LEU A 154 7.08 -3.25 0.43
N LEU A 155 6.56 -3.46 1.65
CA LEU A 155 5.55 -4.48 1.91
C LEU A 155 4.25 -4.17 1.14
N PHE A 156 3.82 -2.90 1.09
CA PHE A 156 2.70 -2.43 0.28
C PHE A 156 2.98 -2.37 -1.23
N ALA A 157 4.21 -2.60 -1.67
CA ALA A 157 4.52 -2.75 -3.08
C ALA A 157 4.20 -4.19 -3.53
N LEU A 158 4.25 -5.16 -2.61
CA LEU A 158 4.00 -6.58 -2.89
C LEU A 158 2.54 -6.90 -3.15
N ASP A 159 1.60 -6.09 -2.66
CA ASP A 159 0.17 -6.21 -2.94
C ASP A 159 -0.28 -5.23 -4.05
N SER A 160 0.13 -3.97 -4.01
CA SER A 160 -0.34 -2.98 -4.99
C SER A 160 0.21 -3.18 -6.40
N ILE A 161 1.47 -3.58 -6.57
CA ILE A 161 2.06 -3.72 -7.91
C ILE A 161 1.48 -4.93 -8.66
N PRO A 162 1.42 -6.14 -8.08
CA PRO A 162 0.71 -7.25 -8.69
C PRO A 162 -0.75 -6.92 -9.02
N ALA A 163 -1.43 -6.20 -8.12
CA ALA A 163 -2.82 -5.80 -8.34
C ALA A 163 -2.96 -4.87 -9.56
N THR A 164 -2.08 -3.89 -9.69
CA THR A 164 -2.07 -2.96 -10.83
C THR A 164 -1.67 -3.65 -12.13
N PHE A 165 -0.75 -4.61 -12.10
CA PHE A 165 -0.46 -5.48 -13.25
C PHE A 165 -1.64 -6.36 -13.67
N GLY A 166 -2.54 -6.67 -12.74
CA GLY A 166 -3.80 -7.33 -13.05
C GLY A 166 -4.81 -6.44 -13.76
N VAL A 167 -4.59 -5.13 -13.79
CA VAL A 167 -5.43 -4.17 -14.53
C VAL A 167 -4.81 -3.83 -15.88
N THR A 168 -3.52 -3.56 -15.92
CA THR A 168 -2.78 -3.21 -17.14
C THR A 168 -1.41 -3.88 -17.13
N GLN A 169 -1.02 -4.45 -18.26
CA GLN A 169 0.30 -5.07 -18.41
C GLN A 169 1.37 -4.07 -18.85
N GLU A 170 0.99 -2.81 -19.12
CA GLU A 170 1.90 -1.75 -19.56
C GLU A 170 2.65 -1.13 -18.38
N PRO A 171 3.97 -1.38 -18.22
CA PRO A 171 4.72 -0.94 -17.04
C PRO A 171 4.74 0.58 -16.89
N PHE A 172 4.69 1.32 -18.00
CA PHE A 172 4.58 2.77 -17.98
C PHE A 172 3.26 3.24 -17.37
N LEU A 173 2.14 2.58 -17.69
CA LEU A 173 0.84 2.93 -17.10
C LEU A 173 0.80 2.58 -15.62
N VAL A 174 1.36 1.45 -15.21
CA VAL A 174 1.53 1.07 -13.79
C VAL A 174 2.33 2.16 -13.06
N PHE A 175 3.51 2.52 -13.57
CA PHE A 175 4.36 3.54 -12.97
C PHE A 175 3.68 4.90 -12.90
N ALA A 176 3.07 5.35 -13.99
CA ALA A 176 2.40 6.64 -14.04
C ALA A 176 1.21 6.69 -13.07
N ALA A 177 0.33 5.67 -13.07
CA ALA A 177 -0.80 5.59 -12.15
C ALA A 177 -0.34 5.69 -10.68
N ASN A 178 0.69 4.93 -10.35
CA ASN A 178 1.28 4.86 -9.03
C ASN A 178 1.91 6.19 -8.59
N ALA A 179 2.74 6.78 -9.46
CA ALA A 179 3.37 8.08 -9.22
C ALA A 179 2.32 9.17 -8.99
N PHE A 180 1.31 9.28 -9.86
CA PHE A 180 0.27 10.29 -9.74
C PHE A 180 -0.67 10.03 -8.54
N ALA A 181 -0.88 8.78 -8.13
CA ALA A 181 -1.62 8.47 -6.92
C ALA A 181 -0.89 9.00 -5.66
N LEU A 182 0.44 8.86 -5.62
CA LEU A 182 1.31 9.29 -4.54
C LEU A 182 1.55 10.81 -4.48
N LEU A 183 1.61 11.50 -5.63
CA LEU A 183 1.88 12.96 -5.68
C LEU A 183 0.83 13.83 -4.96
N GLY A 184 -0.33 13.26 -4.57
CA GLY A 184 -1.36 13.92 -3.77
C GLY A 184 -1.30 13.65 -2.27
N LEU A 185 -0.35 12.83 -1.78
CA LEU A 185 -0.37 12.31 -0.41
C LEU A 185 -0.28 13.40 0.66
N ARG A 186 0.46 14.49 0.42
CA ARG A 186 0.58 15.62 1.36
C ARG A 186 -0.78 16.27 1.64
N ALA A 187 -1.55 16.54 0.59
CA ALA A 187 -2.89 17.11 0.74
C ALA A 187 -3.87 16.10 1.34
N LEU A 188 -3.74 14.84 0.92
CA LEU A 188 -4.58 13.75 1.40
C LEU A 188 -4.37 13.49 2.90
N TYR A 189 -3.14 13.54 3.41
CA TYR A 189 -2.83 13.44 4.83
C TYR A 189 -3.60 14.47 5.66
N PHE A 190 -3.57 15.75 5.24
CA PHE A 190 -4.24 16.82 5.98
C PHE A 190 -5.76 16.68 5.90
N LEU A 191 -6.28 16.40 4.69
CA LEU A 191 -7.72 16.24 4.47
C LEU A 191 -8.28 15.04 5.25
N LEU A 192 -7.54 13.93 5.26
CA LEU A 192 -8.05 12.65 5.70
C LEU A 192 -7.71 12.29 7.14
N LYS A 193 -6.78 12.96 7.83
CA LYS A 193 -6.41 12.63 9.23
C LYS A 193 -7.64 12.48 10.16
N GLY A 194 -8.70 13.27 9.95
CA GLY A 194 -9.94 13.18 10.73
C GLY A 194 -11.04 12.27 10.11
N PHE A 195 -11.00 12.04 8.81
CA PHE A 195 -11.98 11.19 8.11
C PHE A 195 -11.59 9.71 8.13
N LEU A 196 -10.29 9.41 8.11
CA LEU A 196 -9.75 8.05 8.12
C LEU A 196 -10.13 7.28 9.37
N ALA A 197 -10.16 7.94 10.52
CA ALA A 197 -10.61 7.34 11.77
C ALA A 197 -12.06 6.81 11.70
N LYS A 198 -12.86 7.22 10.70
CA LYS A 198 -14.24 6.78 10.49
C LYS A 198 -14.40 5.68 9.44
N LEU A 199 -13.33 5.31 8.73
CA LEU A 199 -13.35 4.31 7.66
C LEU A 199 -13.07 2.89 8.20
N ILE A 200 -13.93 2.44 9.12
CA ILE A 200 -13.76 1.22 9.92
C ILE A 200 -13.54 -0.03 9.04
N TYR A 201 -14.29 -0.20 7.95
CA TYR A 201 -14.24 -1.38 7.09
C TYR A 201 -13.34 -1.21 5.86
N LEU A 202 -12.45 -0.23 5.84
CA LEU A 202 -11.60 0.01 4.68
C LEU A 202 -10.67 -1.17 4.41
N SER A 203 -9.93 -1.63 5.42
CA SER A 203 -9.01 -2.78 5.32
C SER A 203 -9.73 -4.06 4.93
N LEU A 204 -10.97 -4.24 5.39
CA LEU A 204 -11.84 -5.33 4.96
C LEU A 204 -12.23 -5.22 3.48
N GLY A 205 -12.55 -4.01 3.00
CA GLY A 205 -12.81 -3.79 1.58
C GLY A 205 -11.58 -4.05 0.71
N LEU A 206 -10.40 -3.63 1.16
CA LEU A 206 -9.14 -3.85 0.46
C LEU A 206 -8.78 -5.35 0.41
N SER A 207 -9.01 -6.09 1.48
CA SER A 207 -8.76 -7.53 1.53
C SER A 207 -9.56 -8.28 0.47
N VAL A 208 -10.83 -7.92 0.28
CA VAL A 208 -11.70 -8.45 -0.77
C VAL A 208 -11.21 -8.06 -2.17
N ILE A 209 -10.76 -6.81 -2.35
CA ILE A 209 -10.18 -6.35 -3.62
C ILE A 209 -8.92 -7.16 -3.96
N LEU A 210 -8.03 -7.38 -3.00
CA LEU A 210 -6.80 -8.15 -3.19
C LEU A 210 -7.11 -9.60 -3.57
N MET A 211 -8.02 -10.26 -2.84
CA MET A 211 -8.44 -11.63 -3.18
C MET A 211 -9.08 -11.72 -4.57
N PHE A 212 -9.91 -10.74 -4.94
CA PHE A 212 -10.55 -10.68 -6.26
C PHE A 212 -9.51 -10.51 -7.38
N ILE A 213 -8.59 -9.56 -7.24
CA ILE A 213 -7.55 -9.34 -8.25
C ILE A 213 -6.61 -10.55 -8.32
N GLY A 214 -6.30 -11.17 -7.17
CA GLY A 214 -5.49 -12.39 -7.14
C GLY A 214 -6.13 -13.54 -7.91
N LEU A 215 -7.44 -13.76 -7.73
CA LEU A 215 -8.19 -14.74 -8.52
C LEU A 215 -8.20 -14.39 -10.01
N LYS A 216 -8.38 -13.10 -10.35
CA LYS A 216 -8.33 -12.63 -11.74
C LYS A 216 -6.97 -12.93 -12.39
N LEU A 217 -5.87 -12.73 -11.68
CA LEU A 217 -4.53 -13.02 -12.21
C LEU A 217 -4.36 -14.50 -12.51
N ILE A 218 -4.79 -15.38 -11.60
CA ILE A 218 -4.76 -16.83 -11.83
C ILE A 218 -5.64 -17.20 -13.03
N MET A 219 -6.85 -16.64 -13.15
CA MET A 219 -7.72 -16.85 -14.31
C MET A 219 -7.09 -16.36 -15.62
N THR A 220 -6.31 -15.28 -15.57
CA THR A 220 -5.62 -14.75 -16.75
C THR A 220 -4.58 -15.75 -17.26
N TYR A 221 -3.79 -16.34 -16.36
CA TYR A 221 -2.89 -17.43 -16.70
C TYR A 221 -3.64 -18.66 -17.22
N LEU A 222 -4.70 -19.07 -16.53
CA LEU A 222 -5.49 -20.23 -16.94
C LEU A 222 -6.10 -20.06 -18.34
N HIS A 223 -6.49 -18.84 -18.72
CA HIS A 223 -6.96 -18.57 -20.07
C HIS A 223 -5.86 -18.68 -21.13
N GLU A 224 -4.61 -18.34 -20.80
CA GLU A 224 -3.47 -18.53 -21.72
C GLU A 224 -3.17 -20.01 -21.97
N VAL A 225 -3.43 -20.88 -20.98
CA VAL A 225 -3.28 -22.33 -21.12
C VAL A 225 -4.52 -22.97 -21.75
N TRP A 226 -5.71 -22.54 -21.34
CA TRP A 226 -7.02 -23.05 -21.75
C TRP A 226 -7.94 -21.90 -22.18
N TYR A 227 -8.08 -21.72 -23.49
CA TYR A 227 -8.90 -20.65 -24.07
C TYR A 227 -10.39 -20.67 -23.66
N GLU A 228 -10.88 -21.78 -23.11
CA GLU A 228 -12.25 -21.92 -22.60
C GLU A 228 -12.51 -21.12 -21.31
N VAL A 229 -11.45 -20.77 -20.55
CA VAL A 229 -11.60 -20.01 -19.29
C VAL A 229 -11.92 -18.55 -19.62
N PRO A 230 -13.04 -17.96 -19.17
CA PRO A 230 -13.37 -16.59 -19.53
C PRO A 230 -12.40 -15.55 -18.95
N LYS A 231 -11.97 -14.58 -19.76
CA LYS A 231 -11.20 -13.41 -19.28
C LYS A 231 -12.14 -12.39 -18.64
N ILE A 232 -11.82 -11.96 -17.42
CA ILE A 232 -12.54 -10.87 -16.74
C ILE A 232 -12.14 -9.55 -17.41
N SER A 233 -13.11 -8.83 -17.98
CA SER A 233 -12.86 -7.54 -18.62
C SER A 233 -12.39 -6.49 -17.61
N ILE A 234 -11.64 -5.50 -18.09
CA ILE A 234 -11.17 -4.36 -17.28
C ILE A 234 -12.37 -3.60 -16.68
N VAL A 235 -13.43 -3.41 -17.48
CA VAL A 235 -14.66 -2.71 -17.05
C VAL A 235 -15.39 -3.49 -15.96
N ALA A 236 -15.48 -4.81 -16.06
CA ALA A 236 -16.05 -5.64 -15.01
C ALA A 236 -15.22 -5.56 -13.72
N SER A 237 -13.87 -5.63 -13.85
CA SER A 237 -12.95 -5.49 -12.72
C SER A 237 -13.13 -4.14 -12.01
N LEU A 238 -13.17 -3.05 -12.78
CA LEU A 238 -13.41 -1.70 -12.28
C LEU A 238 -14.74 -1.57 -11.55
N SER A 239 -15.79 -2.16 -12.12
CA SER A 239 -17.13 -2.10 -11.55
C SER A 239 -17.18 -2.83 -10.20
N ILE A 240 -16.55 -4.00 -10.10
CA ILE A 240 -16.46 -4.78 -8.87
C ILE A 240 -15.64 -4.03 -7.82
N ILE A 241 -14.47 -3.51 -8.18
CA ILE A 241 -13.60 -2.74 -7.27
C ILE A 241 -14.33 -1.49 -6.77
N GLY A 242 -14.95 -0.73 -7.69
CA GLY A 242 -15.74 0.46 -7.35
C GLY A 242 -16.90 0.12 -6.41
N LEU A 243 -17.61 -0.97 -6.66
CA LEU A 243 -18.69 -1.44 -5.80
C LEU A 243 -18.18 -1.77 -4.39
N ILE A 244 -17.07 -2.51 -4.27
CA ILE A 244 -16.49 -2.86 -2.97
C ILE A 244 -16.10 -1.60 -2.19
N LEU A 245 -15.47 -0.62 -2.85
CA LEU A 245 -15.07 0.64 -2.23
C LEU A 245 -16.28 1.47 -1.78
N VAL A 246 -17.34 1.54 -2.60
CA VAL A 246 -18.57 2.25 -2.22
C VAL A 246 -19.23 1.57 -1.04
N VAL A 247 -19.37 0.24 -1.06
CA VAL A 247 -19.98 -0.53 0.02
C VAL A 247 -19.17 -0.40 1.31
N SER A 248 -17.84 -0.54 1.27
CA SER A 248 -16.98 -0.41 2.46
C SER A 248 -17.03 0.99 3.04
N THR A 249 -17.01 2.03 2.19
CA THR A 249 -17.10 3.43 2.61
C THR A 249 -18.46 3.73 3.26
N VAL A 250 -19.56 3.35 2.60
CA VAL A 250 -20.92 3.60 3.13
C VAL A 250 -21.15 2.83 4.43
N ALA A 251 -20.77 1.55 4.49
CA ALA A 251 -20.85 0.74 5.69
C ALA A 251 -20.05 1.35 6.85
N SER A 252 -18.85 1.85 6.58
CA SER A 252 -17.99 2.50 7.58
C SER A 252 -18.63 3.77 8.12
N LEU A 253 -19.16 4.63 7.24
CA LEU A 253 -19.83 5.86 7.64
C LEU A 253 -21.11 5.60 8.43
N MET A 254 -21.88 4.57 8.08
CA MET A 254 -23.07 4.15 8.82
C MET A 254 -22.70 3.64 10.22
N LYS A 255 -21.66 2.81 10.33
CA LYS A 255 -21.19 2.28 11.61
C LYS A 255 -20.62 3.39 12.50
N SER A 256 -19.78 4.28 11.96
CA SER A 256 -19.22 5.42 12.69
C SER A 256 -20.31 6.39 13.20
N LYS A 257 -21.42 6.55 12.47
CA LYS A 257 -22.58 7.33 12.95
C LYS A 257 -23.36 6.65 14.08
N ARG A 258 -23.47 5.31 14.05
CA ARG A 258 -24.19 4.53 15.08
C ARG A 258 -23.35 4.30 16.33
N ASP A 259 -22.04 4.23 16.18
CA ASP A 259 -21.09 3.91 17.24
C ASP A 259 -19.89 4.87 17.15
N PRO A 260 -19.96 6.02 17.84
CA PRO A 260 -18.89 7.02 17.82
C PRO A 260 -17.59 6.55 18.47
N SER A 261 -17.61 5.43 19.20
CA SER A 261 -16.45 4.85 19.86
C SER A 261 -15.64 3.92 18.95
N ALA A 262 -16.23 3.47 17.83
CA ALA A 262 -15.55 2.61 16.88
C ALA A 262 -14.47 3.38 16.12
N VAL A 263 -13.24 2.87 16.17
CA VAL A 263 -12.05 3.45 15.53
C VAL A 263 -11.68 2.59 14.33
N ALA A 264 -11.27 3.22 13.23
CA ALA A 264 -10.68 2.50 12.11
C ALA A 264 -9.31 1.94 12.50
N HIS A 265 -8.95 0.80 11.91
CA HIS A 265 -7.63 0.18 12.04
C HIS A 265 -7.02 0.00 10.65
N ALA A 266 -5.70 -0.05 10.57
CA ALA A 266 -5.00 -0.33 9.30
C ALA A 266 -5.26 -1.75 8.80
N GLY A 267 -5.44 -2.66 9.75
CA GLY A 267 -5.23 -4.07 9.52
C GLY A 267 -3.75 -4.44 9.36
N ARG A 268 -3.43 -5.71 9.58
CA ARG A 268 -2.10 -6.29 9.32
C ARG A 268 -2.19 -7.61 8.55
N ILE A 269 -1.12 -7.93 7.82
CA ILE A 269 -1.08 -9.12 6.96
C ILE A 269 -0.74 -10.40 7.75
N THR A 270 0.11 -10.29 8.77
CA THR A 270 0.56 -11.42 9.59
C THR A 270 0.16 -11.21 11.05
N GLY A 271 -0.27 -12.28 11.73
CA GLY A 271 -0.54 -12.22 13.17
C GLY A 271 0.73 -11.91 13.96
N SER A 272 0.57 -11.26 15.12
CA SER A 272 1.68 -11.10 16.05
C SER A 272 2.18 -12.48 16.46
N LYS A 273 3.50 -12.70 16.42
CA LYS A 273 4.06 -13.80 17.20
C LYS A 273 3.76 -13.46 18.66
N GLU A 274 2.76 -14.11 19.23
CA GLU A 274 2.68 -14.23 20.69
C GLU A 274 4.03 -14.81 21.12
N GLU A 275 4.83 -14.00 21.81
CA GLU A 275 5.98 -14.49 22.55
C GLU A 275 5.39 -15.34 23.68
N GLU A 276 5.32 -16.67 23.46
CA GLU A 276 5.25 -17.68 24.54
C GLU A 276 6.48 -17.58 25.45
#